data_AF-A0A5C4SDB9-F1
#
_entry.id   AF-A0A5C4SDB9-F1
#
_cell.length_a   1.000
_cell.length_b   1.000
_cell.length_c   1.000
_cell.angle_alpha   90.00
_cell.angle_beta   90.00
_cell.angle_gamma   90.00
#
_symmetry.space_group_name_H-M   'P 1'
#
loop_
_entity.id
_entity.type
_entity.pdbx_description
1 polymer ?
#
loop_
_entity_poly.entity_id
_entity_poly.type
_entity_poly.pdbx_seq_one_letter_code
_entity_poly.pdbx_strand_id
1 'polypeptide(L)'
;MLTHPVHAAPKYRMSKELSEKLTLASLQRPYFFVHIPKCGGTSVGDALGGFYLHGTAAQWVAQVGAQFWADLNTFALVRHPYERVCSLFRYSEAIGELNPDMRGASIDDWVLNTFAGQNPSDLELFHTFHPCSPWVLDGEGNPMVKLVCRLEEIDQDWQTIQDFTETDASLTVKNKTIPSGGTRVEDLSDRSCALLDWYFAEDFKNFGYGRRGEPRLKPREEAPFVGRLLPRTRSH
;
A
#
# COMPACT_ATOMS: atom_id res chain seq x y z
N MET A 1 24.03 15.29 -8.09
CA MET A 1 23.68 13.87 -8.26
C MET A 1 22.99 13.42 -6.99
N LEU A 2 21.67 13.24 -7.03
CA LEU A 2 20.88 12.80 -5.87
C LEU A 2 20.79 11.27 -5.93
N THR A 3 21.51 10.59 -5.05
CA THR A 3 21.70 9.13 -5.06
C THR A 3 20.74 8.36 -4.13
N HIS A 4 19.65 8.97 -3.69
CA HIS A 4 18.59 8.28 -2.96
C HIS A 4 17.24 8.78 -3.47
N PRO A 5 16.27 7.89 -3.77
CA PRO A 5 14.93 8.34 -4.07
C PRO A 5 14.32 8.89 -2.78
N VAL A 6 13.79 10.12 -2.87
CA VAL A 6 13.29 10.88 -1.74
C VAL A 6 12.12 10.14 -1.13
N HIS A 7 12.30 9.50 0.03
CA HIS A 7 11.20 9.03 0.85
C HIS A 7 10.25 10.21 1.10
N ALA A 8 9.12 10.24 0.40
CA ALA A 8 7.95 11.02 0.78
C ALA A 8 7.29 10.35 2.00
N ALA A 9 8.05 10.27 3.09
CA ALA A 9 7.45 10.33 4.40
C ALA A 9 6.68 11.66 4.49
N PRO A 10 5.65 11.79 5.34
CA PRO A 10 4.93 13.05 5.60
C PRO A 10 5.83 14.25 6.00
N LYS A 11 7.14 14.03 6.16
CA LYS A 11 8.09 14.84 6.91
C LYS A 11 8.74 15.98 6.16
N TYR A 12 8.68 15.99 4.84
CA TYR A 12 8.93 17.20 4.08
C TYR A 12 7.68 17.46 3.30
N ARG A 13 6.97 18.54 3.64
CA ARG A 13 5.98 19.12 2.74
C ARG A 13 6.74 19.49 1.48
N MET A 14 6.77 18.58 0.52
CA MET A 14 7.39 18.82 -0.77
C MET A 14 6.79 20.12 -1.29
N SER A 15 7.61 20.98 -1.87
CA SER A 15 7.06 22.14 -2.57
C SER A 15 6.07 21.62 -3.60
N LYS A 16 4.97 22.35 -3.80
CA LYS A 16 3.97 22.03 -4.81
C LYS A 16 4.64 21.77 -6.17
N GLU A 17 5.62 22.60 -6.52
CA GLU A 17 6.44 22.48 -7.72
C GLU A 17 7.20 21.14 -7.80
N LEU A 18 7.85 20.69 -6.72
CA LEU A 18 8.55 19.42 -6.71
C LEU A 18 7.56 18.25 -6.85
N SER A 19 6.41 18.32 -6.17
CA SER A 19 5.35 17.31 -6.27
C SER A 19 4.82 17.22 -7.71
N GLU A 20 4.55 18.34 -8.36
CA GLU A 20 4.13 18.40 -9.76
C GLU A 20 5.18 17.82 -10.69
N LYS A 21 6.46 18.17 -10.51
CA LYS A 21 7.57 17.65 -11.31
C LYS A 21 7.70 16.13 -11.20
N LEU A 22 7.65 15.58 -9.98
CA LEU A 22 7.73 14.12 -9.79
C LEU A 22 6.49 13.40 -10.33
N THR A 23 5.31 14.03 -10.24
CA THR A 23 4.07 13.51 -10.83
C THR A 23 4.21 13.41 -12.35
N LEU A 24 4.61 14.49 -13.01
CA LEU A 24 4.84 14.50 -14.45
C LEU A 24 5.85 13.44 -14.89
N ALA A 25 6.97 13.31 -14.16
CA ALA A 25 7.99 12.31 -14.46
C ALA A 25 7.51 10.86 -14.24
N SER A 26 6.53 10.65 -13.34
CA SER A 26 5.91 9.34 -13.15
C SER A 26 4.92 9.01 -14.27
N LEU A 27 4.14 10.00 -14.73
CA LEU A 27 3.16 9.84 -15.81
C LEU A 27 3.80 9.72 -17.21
N GLN A 28 5.07 10.08 -17.37
CA GLN A 28 5.83 9.88 -18.61
C GLN A 28 6.33 8.44 -18.80
N ARG A 29 6.18 7.58 -17.79
CA ARG A 29 6.54 6.16 -17.87
C ARG A 29 5.43 5.37 -18.54
N PRO A 30 5.75 4.20 -19.15
CA PRO A 30 4.71 3.32 -19.69
C PRO A 30 3.80 2.73 -18.61
N TYR A 31 4.14 2.92 -17.33
CA TYR A 31 3.41 2.42 -16.18
C TYR A 31 3.23 3.49 -15.10
N PHE A 32 2.27 3.25 -14.20
CA PHE A 32 2.10 4.03 -12.98
C PHE A 32 1.94 3.11 -11.76
N PHE A 33 2.77 3.33 -10.74
CA PHE A 33 2.71 2.59 -9.49
C PHE A 33 1.85 3.35 -8.47
N VAL A 34 0.66 2.84 -8.17
CA VAL A 34 -0.19 3.34 -7.08
C VAL A 34 0.46 2.93 -5.76
N HIS A 35 1.23 3.85 -5.19
CA HIS A 35 2.02 3.58 -4.00
C HIS A 35 1.16 3.63 -2.73
N ILE A 36 0.82 2.45 -2.20
CA ILE A 36 0.12 2.33 -0.91
C ILE A 36 1.13 2.34 0.25
N PRO A 37 0.96 3.20 1.27
CA PRO A 37 1.83 3.27 2.43
C PRO A 37 2.02 1.91 3.11
N LYS A 38 3.28 1.60 3.39
CA LYS A 38 3.74 0.38 4.09
C LYS A 38 3.48 -0.94 3.37
N CYS A 39 3.18 -0.91 2.07
CA CYS A 39 3.07 -2.08 1.19
C CYS A 39 4.34 -2.31 0.35
N GLY A 40 5.53 -2.09 0.93
CA GLY A 40 6.81 -2.39 0.27
C GLY A 40 7.23 -1.41 -0.83
N GLY A 41 6.51 -0.31 -0.98
CA GLY A 41 6.76 0.59 -2.10
C GLY A 41 8.16 1.19 -2.14
N THR A 42 8.86 1.37 -1.02
CA THR A 42 10.29 1.80 -1.04
C THR A 42 11.18 0.85 -1.84
N SER A 43 11.11 -0.45 -1.56
CA SER A 43 11.98 -1.40 -2.26
C SER A 43 11.64 -1.51 -3.75
N VAL A 44 10.35 -1.43 -4.09
CA VAL A 44 9.90 -1.47 -5.49
C VAL A 44 10.16 -0.16 -6.23
N GLY A 45 9.94 0.98 -5.57
CA GLY A 45 10.24 2.30 -6.11
C GLY A 45 11.74 2.47 -6.38
N ASP A 46 12.59 2.03 -5.46
CA ASP A 46 14.05 1.98 -5.64
C ASP A 46 14.42 1.14 -6.87
N ALA A 47 13.88 -0.08 -6.98
CA ALA A 47 14.20 -1.01 -8.07
C ALA A 47 13.75 -0.46 -9.44
N LEU A 48 12.53 0.06 -9.51
CA LEU A 48 11.95 0.61 -10.74
C LEU A 48 12.41 2.04 -11.03
N GLY A 49 13.24 2.64 -10.16
CA GLY A 49 13.66 4.04 -10.23
C GLY A 49 12.49 5.03 -10.16
N GLY A 50 11.34 4.63 -9.60
CA GLY A 50 10.11 5.40 -9.53
C GLY A 50 10.10 6.43 -8.38
N PHE A 51 9.11 7.32 -8.41
CA PHE A 51 8.91 8.32 -7.36
C PHE A 51 7.78 7.91 -6.42
N TYR A 52 7.89 8.31 -5.15
CA TYR A 52 6.92 7.98 -4.11
C TYR A 52 5.81 9.03 -4.05
N LEU A 53 4.71 8.79 -4.77
CA LEU A 53 3.55 9.67 -4.73
C LEU A 53 2.36 8.91 -4.14
N HIS A 54 1.88 9.38 -2.99
CA HIS A 54 0.68 8.82 -2.37
C HIS A 54 -0.56 9.44 -3.00
N GLY A 55 -1.45 8.58 -3.48
CA GLY A 55 -2.78 8.94 -3.95
C GLY A 55 -3.52 7.69 -4.38
N THR A 56 -4.83 7.66 -4.18
CA THR A 56 -5.67 6.56 -4.70
C THR A 56 -5.75 6.62 -6.21
N ALA A 57 -6.05 5.51 -6.87
CA ALA A 57 -6.28 5.48 -8.30
C ALA A 57 -7.37 6.48 -8.72
N ALA A 58 -8.43 6.64 -7.92
CA ALA A 58 -9.48 7.63 -8.17
C ALA A 58 -8.95 9.08 -8.17
N GLN A 59 -8.06 9.42 -7.23
CA GLN A 59 -7.43 10.74 -7.18
C GLN A 59 -6.56 10.98 -8.41
N TRP A 60 -5.78 9.98 -8.84
CA TRP A 60 -4.97 10.10 -10.04
C TRP A 60 -5.82 10.21 -11.30
N VAL A 61 -6.88 9.42 -11.44
CA VAL A 61 -7.86 9.53 -12.55
C VAL A 61 -8.46 10.93 -12.61
N ALA A 62 -8.87 11.50 -11.46
CA ALA A 62 -9.40 12.86 -11.40
C ALA A 62 -8.37 13.91 -11.85
N GLN A 63 -7.08 13.67 -11.60
CA GLN A 63 -6.00 14.57 -11.97
C GLN A 63 -5.57 14.48 -13.44
N VAL A 64 -5.51 13.26 -14.01
CA VAL A 64 -4.91 13.02 -15.35
C VAL A 64 -5.94 12.72 -16.43
N GLY A 65 -7.18 12.43 -16.04
CA GLY A 65 -8.27 12.06 -16.93
C GLY A 65 -8.37 10.54 -17.14
N ALA A 66 -9.62 10.07 -17.25
CA ALA A 66 -9.94 8.64 -17.34
C ALA A 66 -9.32 7.94 -18.56
N GLN A 67 -9.30 8.60 -19.72
CA GLN A 67 -8.73 8.02 -20.94
C GLN A 67 -7.22 7.79 -20.80
N PHE A 68 -6.49 8.81 -20.35
CA PHE A 68 -5.04 8.70 -20.14
C PHE A 68 -4.70 7.60 -19.13
N TRP A 69 -5.44 7.55 -18.01
CA TRP A 69 -5.26 6.49 -17.01
C TRP A 69 -5.56 5.09 -17.56
N ALA A 70 -6.60 4.95 -18.39
CA ALA A 70 -6.96 3.68 -19.01
C ALA A 70 -5.88 3.17 -19.97
N ASP A 71 -5.09 4.06 -20.59
CA ASP A 71 -4.01 3.70 -21.50
C ASP A 71 -2.71 3.31 -20.77
N LEU A 72 -2.50 3.78 -19.53
CA LEU A 72 -1.30 3.46 -18.72
C LEU A 72 -1.31 2.05 -18.12
N ASN A 73 -0.14 1.40 -18.02
CA ASN A 73 0.00 0.17 -17.23
C ASN A 73 0.02 0.50 -15.73
N THR A 74 -1.12 0.37 -15.06
CA THR A 74 -1.24 0.75 -13.65
C THR A 74 -1.18 -0.47 -12.73
N PHE A 75 -0.36 -0.40 -11.68
CA PHE A 75 -0.26 -1.49 -10.70
C PHE A 75 -0.13 -0.99 -9.26
N ALA A 76 -0.40 -1.87 -8.31
CA ALA A 76 -0.24 -1.62 -6.89
C ALA A 76 0.34 -2.84 -6.15
N LEU A 77 0.91 -2.58 -4.98
CA LEU A 77 1.22 -3.61 -4.00
C LEU A 77 0.31 -3.46 -2.80
N VAL A 78 -0.22 -4.58 -2.34
CA VAL A 78 -1.00 -4.69 -1.11
C VAL A 78 -0.25 -5.53 -0.09
N ARG A 79 -0.67 -5.48 1.18
CA ARG A 79 -0.02 -6.22 2.26
C ARG A 79 -1.04 -6.72 3.25
N HIS A 80 -0.74 -7.85 3.91
CA HIS A 80 -1.55 -8.38 4.99
C HIS A 80 -1.88 -7.30 6.03
N PRO A 81 -3.16 -7.09 6.41
CA PRO A 81 -3.58 -6.00 7.29
C PRO A 81 -2.78 -5.91 8.60
N TYR A 82 -2.67 -7.01 9.35
CA TYR A 82 -1.88 -7.01 10.60
C TYR A 82 -0.41 -6.63 10.39
N GLU A 83 0.26 -7.16 9.36
CA GLU A 83 1.67 -6.81 9.13
C GLU A 83 1.84 -5.35 8.71
N ARG A 84 0.90 -4.83 7.93
CA ARG A 84 0.88 -3.43 7.55
C ARG A 84 0.74 -2.54 8.78
N VAL A 85 -0.14 -2.90 9.72
CA VAL A 85 -0.33 -2.22 11.01
C VAL A 85 0.94 -2.29 11.87
N CYS A 86 1.56 -3.46 12.05
CA CYS A 86 2.84 -3.55 12.75
C CYS A 86 3.92 -2.70 12.06
N SER A 87 3.92 -2.64 10.73
CA SER A 87 4.85 -1.80 9.98
C SER A 87 4.56 -0.31 10.12
N LEU A 88 3.30 0.09 10.27
CA LEU A 88 2.90 1.47 10.54
C LEU A 88 3.37 1.87 11.94
N PHE A 89 3.08 1.06 12.96
CA PHE A 89 3.50 1.30 14.33
C PHE A 89 5.01 1.53 14.45
N ARG A 90 5.83 0.58 13.98
CA ARG A 90 7.30 0.68 13.99
C ARG A 90 7.80 1.92 13.24
N TYR A 91 7.11 2.29 12.16
CA TYR A 91 7.47 3.46 11.37
C TYR A 91 7.13 4.75 12.12
N SER A 92 5.94 4.86 12.71
CA SER A 92 5.53 5.99 13.55
C SER A 92 6.44 6.17 14.76
N GLU A 93 6.90 5.08 15.38
CA GLU A 93 7.94 5.09 16.42
C GLU A 93 9.26 5.65 15.91
N ALA A 94 9.81 5.04 14.85
CA ALA A 94 11.13 5.39 14.33
C ALA A 94 11.24 6.86 13.90
N ILE A 95 10.14 7.43 13.44
CA ILE A 95 10.09 8.81 12.98
C ILE A 95 9.52 9.77 14.06
N GLY A 96 9.10 9.28 15.23
CA GLY A 96 8.55 10.12 16.29
C GLY A 96 7.24 10.83 15.92
N GLU A 97 6.46 10.26 15.01
CA GLU A 97 5.12 10.76 14.62
C GLU A 97 4.00 10.16 15.47
N LEU A 98 4.34 9.34 16.46
CA LEU A 98 3.37 8.98 17.48
C LEU A 98 2.86 10.23 18.18
N ASN A 99 1.54 10.25 18.46
CA ASN A 99 0.96 11.19 19.40
C ASN A 99 1.86 11.22 20.66
N PRO A 100 2.22 12.41 21.20
CA PRO A 100 3.01 12.53 22.42
C PRO A 100 2.63 11.55 23.53
N ASP A 101 1.33 11.30 23.70
CA ASP A 101 0.78 10.41 24.74
C ASP A 101 0.98 8.92 24.44
N MET A 102 1.34 8.59 23.19
CA MET A 102 1.56 7.23 22.71
C MET A 102 3.05 6.86 22.60
N ARG A 103 3.97 7.75 22.99
CA ARG A 103 5.41 7.44 22.98
C ARG A 103 5.72 6.30 23.97
N GLY A 104 6.31 5.22 23.45
CA GLY A 104 6.62 4.02 24.25
C GLY A 104 5.40 3.16 24.57
N ALA A 105 4.24 3.45 23.97
CA ALA A 105 3.05 2.61 24.12
C ALA A 105 3.25 1.23 23.49
N SER A 106 2.48 0.25 23.96
CA SER A 106 2.40 -1.04 23.29
C SER A 106 1.71 -0.89 21.93
N ILE A 107 1.91 -1.86 21.03
CA ILE A 107 1.16 -1.89 19.77
C ILE A 107 -0.34 -2.00 19.99
N ASP A 108 -0.78 -2.68 21.06
CA ASP A 108 -2.20 -2.81 21.39
C ASP A 108 -2.80 -1.46 21.76
N ASP A 109 -2.15 -0.71 22.65
CA ASP A 109 -2.61 0.63 23.03
C ASP A 109 -2.63 1.56 21.82
N TRP A 110 -1.60 1.47 20.96
CA TRP A 110 -1.53 2.24 19.73
C TRP A 110 -2.65 1.88 18.74
N VAL A 111 -2.93 0.59 18.54
CA VAL A 111 -4.03 0.13 17.67
C VAL A 111 -5.37 0.63 18.18
N LEU A 112 -5.64 0.47 19.48
CA LEU A 112 -6.89 0.92 20.08
C LEU A 112 -7.03 2.45 19.97
N ASN A 113 -5.96 3.21 20.20
CA ASN A 113 -6.00 4.66 20.07
C ASN A 113 -6.18 5.12 18.60
N THR A 114 -5.55 4.43 17.65
CA THR A 114 -5.51 4.84 16.25
C THR A 114 -6.77 4.45 15.48
N PHE A 115 -7.36 3.29 15.77
CA PHE A 115 -8.42 2.71 14.95
C PHE A 115 -9.79 2.64 15.65
N ALA A 116 -9.86 2.66 16.98
CA ALA A 116 -11.15 2.51 17.67
C ALA A 116 -12.04 3.73 17.44
N GLY A 117 -13.30 3.49 17.07
CA GLY A 117 -14.29 4.54 16.80
C GLY A 117 -14.05 5.32 15.51
N GLN A 118 -13.02 4.97 14.72
CA GLN A 118 -12.75 5.57 13.42
C GLN A 118 -13.54 4.86 12.33
N ASN A 119 -14.00 5.61 11.34
CA ASN A 119 -14.57 5.02 10.13
C ASN A 119 -13.40 4.69 9.16
N PRO A 120 -13.26 3.44 8.69
CA PRO A 120 -12.22 3.07 7.72
C PRO A 120 -12.22 3.91 6.45
N SER A 121 -13.34 4.55 6.12
CA SER A 121 -13.49 5.48 4.99
C SER A 121 -13.11 6.93 5.35
N ASP A 122 -13.31 7.36 6.60
CA ASP A 122 -13.09 8.75 7.02
C ASP A 122 -11.74 8.91 7.72
N LEU A 123 -10.67 9.07 6.94
CA LEU A 123 -9.34 9.41 7.47
C LEU A 123 -8.83 10.72 6.87
N GLU A 124 -9.57 11.78 7.18
CA GLU A 124 -9.01 13.12 7.27
C GLU A 124 -8.06 13.12 8.48
N LEU A 125 -6.84 12.60 8.37
CA LEU A 125 -5.76 13.53 8.07
C LEU A 125 -4.56 12.92 7.35
N PHE A 126 -4.47 11.60 7.11
CA PHE A 126 -3.43 11.02 6.28
C PHE A 126 -3.87 9.65 5.73
N HIS A 127 -3.89 9.49 4.39
CA HIS A 127 -4.25 8.23 3.70
C HIS A 127 -3.46 7.00 4.20
N THR A 128 -2.34 7.22 4.89
CA THR A 128 -1.47 6.23 5.51
C THR A 128 -2.18 5.11 6.27
N PHE A 129 -3.29 5.43 6.96
CA PHE A 129 -4.06 4.48 7.76
C PHE A 129 -5.27 3.86 7.03
N HIS A 130 -5.58 4.30 5.81
CA HIS A 130 -6.70 3.75 5.03
C HIS A 130 -6.41 2.29 4.69
N PRO A 131 -7.43 1.40 4.64
CA PRO A 131 -7.32 0.10 4.00
C PRO A 131 -6.74 0.22 2.57
N CYS A 132 -6.22 -0.86 2.01
CA CYS A 132 -5.65 -0.88 0.66
C CYS A 132 -6.76 -0.85 -0.40
N SER A 133 -7.94 -1.41 -0.12
CA SER A 133 -9.05 -1.52 -1.09
C SER A 133 -9.43 -0.18 -1.73
N PRO A 134 -9.65 0.92 -0.98
CA PRO A 134 -9.96 2.24 -1.56
C PRO A 134 -8.84 2.87 -2.42
N TRP A 135 -7.62 2.33 -2.40
CA TRP A 135 -6.54 2.82 -3.25
C TRP A 135 -6.63 2.31 -4.67
N VAL A 136 -7.25 1.14 -4.85
CA VAL A 136 -7.23 0.39 -6.10
C VAL A 136 -8.62 0.07 -6.63
N LEU A 137 -9.68 0.34 -5.85
CA LEU A 137 -11.08 0.15 -6.23
C LEU A 137 -11.82 1.50 -6.24
N ASP A 138 -12.84 1.61 -7.08
CA ASP A 138 -13.81 2.72 -7.02
C ASP A 138 -14.86 2.47 -5.92
N GLY A 139 -15.77 3.44 -5.72
CA GLY A 139 -16.84 3.34 -4.72
C GLY A 139 -17.88 2.24 -4.99
N GLU A 140 -17.85 1.60 -6.17
CA GLU A 140 -18.69 0.46 -6.53
C GLU A 140 -17.94 -0.88 -6.40
N GLY A 141 -16.66 -0.85 -6.00
CA GLY A 141 -15.80 -2.02 -5.89
C GLY A 141 -15.22 -2.51 -7.22
N ASN A 142 -15.24 -1.70 -8.28
CA ASN A 142 -14.58 -2.04 -9.54
C ASN A 142 -13.08 -1.70 -9.47
N PRO A 143 -12.21 -2.51 -10.11
CA PRO A 143 -10.78 -2.25 -10.11
C PRO A 143 -10.43 -1.01 -10.95
N MET A 144 -9.59 -0.15 -10.37
CA MET A 144 -9.05 1.05 -10.99
C MET A 144 -7.57 0.92 -11.36
N VAL A 145 -6.95 -0.22 -11.06
CA VAL A 145 -5.61 -0.59 -11.52
C VAL A 145 -5.68 -1.90 -12.30
N LYS A 146 -4.65 -2.19 -13.11
CA LYS A 146 -4.59 -3.35 -14.00
C LYS A 146 -3.82 -4.54 -13.42
N LEU A 147 -3.03 -4.33 -12.36
CA LEU A 147 -2.29 -5.39 -11.67
C LEU A 147 -2.21 -5.08 -10.17
N VAL A 148 -2.46 -6.08 -9.33
CA VAL A 148 -2.24 -6.00 -7.88
C VAL A 148 -1.44 -7.21 -7.45
N CYS A 149 -0.32 -7.00 -6.75
CA CYS A 149 0.47 -8.09 -6.17
C CYS A 149 0.47 -7.99 -4.65
N ARG A 150 0.50 -9.14 -3.98
CA ARG A 150 0.71 -9.20 -2.52
C ARG A 150 2.20 -9.03 -2.26
N LEU A 151 2.55 -8.14 -1.34
CA LEU A 151 3.95 -7.93 -0.96
C LEU A 151 4.61 -9.24 -0.49
N GLU A 152 3.82 -10.10 0.15
CA GLU A 152 4.21 -11.42 0.63
C GLU A 152 4.68 -12.38 -0.46
N GLU A 153 4.26 -12.14 -1.70
CA GLU A 153 4.56 -12.98 -2.86
C GLU A 153 5.41 -12.23 -3.89
N ILE A 154 5.99 -11.07 -3.51
CA ILE A 154 6.69 -10.19 -4.45
C ILE A 154 7.82 -10.88 -5.20
N ASP A 155 8.54 -11.80 -4.55
CA ASP A 155 9.62 -12.55 -5.18
C ASP A 155 9.10 -13.46 -6.31
N GLN A 156 7.89 -14.01 -6.15
CA GLN A 156 7.23 -14.84 -7.16
C GLN A 156 6.61 -13.99 -8.27
N ASP A 157 6.06 -12.83 -7.90
CA ASP A 157 5.40 -11.91 -8.82
C ASP A 157 6.38 -10.97 -9.54
N TRP A 158 7.68 -10.94 -9.19
CA TRP A 158 8.60 -9.93 -9.69
C TRP A 158 8.75 -9.96 -11.21
N GLN A 159 8.84 -11.15 -11.80
CA GLN A 159 8.87 -11.29 -13.26
C GLN A 159 7.61 -10.72 -13.90
N THR A 160 6.44 -10.93 -13.29
CA THR A 160 5.18 -10.35 -13.77
C THR A 160 5.22 -8.83 -13.71
N ILE A 161 5.81 -8.23 -12.67
CA ILE A 161 5.98 -6.78 -12.55
C ILE A 161 6.97 -6.25 -13.58
N GLN A 162 8.10 -6.93 -13.80
CA GLN A 162 9.08 -6.57 -14.84
C GLN A 162 8.42 -6.54 -16.22
N ASP A 163 7.72 -7.62 -16.58
CA ASP A 163 7.00 -7.71 -17.86
C ASP A 163 5.92 -6.62 -17.98
N PHE A 164 5.20 -6.33 -16.89
CA PHE A 164 4.13 -5.34 -16.88
C PHE A 164 4.63 -3.89 -16.94
N THR A 165 5.82 -3.64 -16.40
CA THR A 165 6.45 -2.31 -16.37
C THR A 165 7.42 -2.09 -17.52
N GLU A 166 7.67 -3.11 -18.34
CA GLU A 166 8.67 -3.12 -19.41
C GLU A 166 10.07 -2.76 -18.88
N THR A 167 10.44 -3.31 -17.71
CA THR A 167 11.73 -3.08 -17.06
C THR A 167 12.48 -4.39 -16.81
N ASP A 168 13.81 -4.34 -16.87
CA ASP A 168 14.71 -5.43 -16.46
C ASP A 168 15.23 -5.24 -15.02
N ALA A 169 14.57 -4.35 -14.25
CA ALA A 169 14.97 -3.95 -12.92
C ALA A 169 15.06 -5.15 -11.97
N SER A 170 16.20 -5.32 -11.31
CA SER A 170 16.35 -6.35 -10.29
C SER A 170 15.83 -5.86 -8.94
N LEU A 171 14.92 -6.60 -8.30
CA LEU A 171 14.56 -6.34 -6.92
C LEU A 171 15.75 -6.68 -6.01
N THR A 172 16.51 -5.66 -5.62
CA THR A 172 17.55 -5.88 -4.62
C THR A 172 16.83 -6.11 -3.30
N VAL A 173 16.91 -7.32 -2.73
CA VAL A 173 16.35 -7.66 -1.41
C VAL A 173 17.14 -6.91 -0.32
N LYS A 174 17.02 -5.58 -0.26
CA LYS A 174 17.65 -4.75 0.76
C LYS A 174 16.91 -4.81 2.10
N ASN A 175 15.67 -5.31 2.10
CA ASN A 175 14.84 -5.39 3.29
C ASN A 175 14.13 -6.75 3.38
N LYS A 176 14.88 -7.84 3.58
CA LYS A 176 14.45 -8.70 4.70
C LYS A 176 14.56 -7.77 5.89
N THR A 177 13.46 -7.17 6.34
CA THR A 177 13.46 -6.38 7.57
C THR A 177 14.01 -7.34 8.62
N ILE A 178 15.29 -7.20 8.94
CA ILE A 178 15.97 -8.11 9.85
C ILE A 178 15.19 -7.97 11.16
N PRO A 179 14.56 -9.04 11.68
CA PRO A 179 13.81 -8.95 12.91
C PRO A 179 14.81 -8.88 14.06
N SER A 180 15.47 -7.74 14.23
CA SER A 180 16.20 -7.42 15.45
C SER A 180 15.32 -6.48 16.26
N GLY A 181 14.36 -7.05 17.01
CA GLY A 181 13.68 -6.38 18.12
C GLY A 181 12.43 -5.53 17.81
N GLY A 182 11.84 -5.63 16.62
CA GLY A 182 10.61 -4.90 16.29
C GLY A 182 9.32 -5.70 16.54
N THR A 183 8.22 -5.00 16.86
CA THR A 183 6.89 -5.59 17.07
C THR A 183 6.43 -6.48 15.91
N ARG A 184 5.72 -7.55 16.21
CA ARG A 184 5.23 -8.55 15.25
C ARG A 184 3.72 -8.77 15.39
N VAL A 185 3.16 -9.56 14.48
CA VAL A 185 1.72 -9.91 14.52
C VAL A 185 1.37 -10.70 15.77
N GLU A 186 2.31 -11.51 16.27
CA GLU A 186 2.14 -12.28 17.50
C GLU A 186 1.98 -11.39 18.76
N ASP A 187 2.45 -10.14 18.70
CA ASP A 187 2.36 -9.18 19.80
C ASP A 187 0.98 -8.49 19.89
N LEU A 188 0.10 -8.68 18.90
CA LEU A 188 -1.26 -8.13 18.94
C LEU A 188 -2.14 -8.97 19.89
N SER A 189 -2.91 -8.32 20.75
CA SER A 189 -3.97 -8.98 21.52
C SER A 189 -5.14 -9.41 20.64
N ASP A 190 -5.96 -10.34 21.13
CA ASP A 190 -7.20 -10.74 20.45
C ASP A 190 -8.15 -9.56 20.25
N ARG A 191 -8.16 -8.62 21.21
CA ARG A 191 -8.96 -7.39 21.12
C ARG A 191 -8.51 -6.51 19.95
N SER A 192 -7.21 -6.32 19.79
CA SER A 192 -6.67 -5.57 18.65
C SER A 192 -6.92 -6.29 17.33
N CYS A 193 -6.71 -7.61 17.27
CA CYS A 193 -7.03 -8.39 16.07
C CYS A 193 -8.51 -8.24 15.69
N ALA A 194 -9.45 -8.33 16.63
CA ALA A 194 -10.88 -8.16 16.35
C ALA A 194 -11.23 -6.75 15.81
N LEU A 195 -10.60 -5.70 16.35
CA LEU A 195 -10.77 -4.34 15.82
C LEU A 195 -10.23 -4.23 14.39
N LEU A 196 -9.05 -4.79 14.13
CA LEU A 196 -8.43 -4.77 12.81
C LEU A 196 -9.18 -5.64 11.80
N ASP A 197 -9.80 -6.74 12.23
CA ASP A 197 -10.64 -7.59 11.38
C ASP A 197 -11.85 -6.86 10.85
N TRP A 198 -12.45 -6.01 11.67
CA TRP A 198 -13.53 -5.11 11.27
C TRP A 198 -13.00 -3.98 10.38
N TYR A 199 -11.95 -3.30 10.83
CA TYR A 199 -11.43 -2.10 10.15
C TYR A 199 -10.90 -2.40 8.74
N PHE A 200 -10.22 -3.53 8.56
CA PHE A 200 -9.63 -3.97 7.30
C PHE A 200 -10.43 -5.12 6.65
N ALA A 201 -11.72 -5.26 6.98
CA ALA A 201 -12.55 -6.38 6.53
C ALA A 201 -12.52 -6.59 5.01
N GLU A 202 -12.57 -5.49 4.25
CA GLU A 202 -12.49 -5.52 2.79
C GLU A 202 -11.13 -6.02 2.30
N ASP A 203 -10.02 -5.58 2.90
CA ASP A 203 -8.68 -6.03 2.50
C ASP A 203 -8.51 -7.54 2.70
N PHE A 204 -9.00 -8.09 3.83
CA PHE A 204 -8.98 -9.53 4.08
C PHE A 204 -9.71 -10.31 2.98
N LYS A 205 -10.88 -9.80 2.55
CA LYS A 205 -11.71 -10.42 1.52
C LYS A 205 -11.13 -10.23 0.12
N ASN A 206 -10.81 -9.00 -0.26
CA ASN A 206 -10.47 -8.59 -1.61
C ASN A 206 -9.11 -9.13 -2.06
N PHE A 207 -8.18 -9.24 -1.12
CA PHE A 207 -6.81 -9.68 -1.39
C PHE A 207 -6.49 -11.08 -0.85
N GLY A 208 -7.49 -11.79 -0.33
CA GLY A 208 -7.36 -13.17 0.15
C GLY A 208 -6.33 -13.31 1.28
N TYR A 209 -6.51 -12.55 2.36
CA TYR A 209 -5.71 -12.70 3.58
C TYR A 209 -6.48 -13.48 4.65
N GLY A 210 -5.76 -14.29 5.42
CA GLY A 210 -6.31 -14.98 6.58
C GLY A 210 -6.35 -14.10 7.82
N ARG A 211 -7.34 -14.33 8.69
CA ARG A 211 -7.39 -13.70 10.02
C ARG A 211 -6.57 -14.50 11.03
N ARG A 212 -6.50 -14.03 12.28
CA ARG A 212 -5.83 -14.76 13.37
C ARG A 212 -6.37 -16.20 13.47
N GLY A 213 -5.46 -17.18 13.44
CA GLY A 213 -5.80 -18.60 13.45
C GLY A 213 -6.06 -19.22 12.08
N GLU A 214 -6.11 -18.43 11.01
CA GLU A 214 -6.19 -18.89 9.62
C GLU A 214 -4.80 -18.91 8.95
N PRO A 215 -4.61 -19.63 7.84
CA PRO A 215 -3.43 -19.46 7.00
C PRO A 215 -3.27 -18.01 6.56
N ARG A 216 -2.07 -17.44 6.73
CA ARG A 216 -1.76 -16.03 6.43
C ARG A 216 -2.23 -15.58 5.05
N LEU A 217 -1.99 -16.40 4.03
CA LEU A 217 -2.43 -16.17 2.65
C LEU A 217 -3.48 -17.22 2.31
N LYS A 218 -4.61 -16.77 1.78
CA LYS A 218 -5.57 -17.65 1.11
C LYS A 218 -5.09 -17.94 -0.32
N PRO A 219 -5.55 -19.04 -0.93
CA PRO A 219 -5.33 -19.32 -2.34
C PRO A 219 -5.73 -18.13 -3.22
N ARG A 220 -5.06 -17.94 -4.37
CA ARG A 220 -5.29 -16.77 -5.24
C ARG A 220 -6.69 -16.77 -5.84
N GLU A 221 -7.31 -17.94 -5.96
CA GLU A 221 -8.69 -18.13 -6.41
C GLU A 221 -9.71 -17.48 -5.44
N GLU A 222 -9.33 -17.31 -4.17
CA GLU A 222 -10.12 -16.62 -3.15
C GLU A 222 -9.75 -15.13 -3.01
N ALA A 223 -8.83 -14.63 -3.84
CA ALA A 223 -8.33 -13.25 -3.83
C ALA A 223 -8.75 -12.52 -5.12
N PRO A 224 -10.01 -12.05 -5.22
CA PRO A 224 -10.59 -11.56 -6.48
C PRO A 224 -9.86 -10.35 -7.09
N PHE A 225 -9.05 -9.65 -6.30
CA PHE A 225 -8.28 -8.48 -6.73
C PHE A 225 -6.77 -8.68 -6.60
N VAL A 226 -6.26 -9.91 -6.69
CA VAL A 226 -4.82 -10.21 -6.79
C VAL A 226 -4.53 -10.80 -8.17
N GLY A 227 -3.46 -10.34 -8.80
CA GLY A 227 -3.08 -10.67 -10.17
C GLY A 227 -3.50 -9.59 -11.18
N ARG A 228 -3.52 -9.97 -12.47
CA ARG A 228 -3.94 -9.09 -13.55
C ARG A 228 -5.46 -8.90 -13.49
N LEU A 229 -5.88 -7.64 -13.45
CA LEU A 229 -7.28 -7.24 -13.39
C LEU A 229 -7.72 -6.79 -14.78
N LEU A 230 -8.73 -7.45 -15.33
CA LEU A 230 -9.30 -7.06 -16.62
C LEU A 230 -10.26 -5.89 -16.40
N PRO A 231 -10.24 -4.87 -17.27
CA PRO A 231 -11.32 -3.89 -17.29
C PRO A 231 -12.63 -4.65 -17.51
N ARG A 232 -13.65 -4.41 -16.68
CA ARG A 232 -15.00 -4.86 -17.02
C ARG A 232 -15.37 -4.14 -18.31
N THR A 233 -15.42 -4.87 -19.42
CA THR A 233 -15.97 -4.36 -20.67
C THR A 233 -17.37 -3.87 -20.34
N ARG A 234 -17.62 -2.56 -20.43
CA ARG A 234 -18.99 -2.05 -20.38
C ARG A 234 -19.72 -2.71 -21.54
N SER A 235 -20.61 -3.65 -21.22
CA SER A 235 -21.60 -4.10 -22.18
C SER A 235 -22.39 -2.88 -22.63
N HIS A 236 -22.26 -2.54 -23.91
CA HIS A 236 -22.99 -1.48 -24.58
C HIS A 236 -24.50 -1.66 -24.47
#